data_AF-A0A8H8RGC7-F1
#
_entry.id   AF-A0A8H8RGC7-F1
#
_cell.length_a   1.000
_cell.length_b   1.000
_cell.length_c   1.000
_cell.angle_alpha   90.00
_cell.angle_beta   90.00
_cell.angle_gamma   90.00
#
_symmetry.space_group_name_H-M   'P 1'
#
loop_
_entity.id
_entity.type
_entity.pdbx_description
1 polymer ?
#
loop_
_entity_poly.entity_id
_entity_poly.type
_entity_poly.pdbx_seq_one_letter_code
_entity_poly.pdbx_strand_id
1 'polypeptide(L)'
;MHEIARHVIHSSETIAMALETLTDIVLEHTLFTTQTDLQPVPSRLAFRHTNMAFRSHVSVLKCLNLRSKALEERLKNEINLHDSRIAVRIGEATQVDSAAMKTISILGLALFSTSFFNFSPATSTTPQRWDVSERFWVYWVVAVPLTLGTVASWVAWQRVYARDAGGRG
;
A
#
# COMPACT_ATOMS: atom_id res chain seq x y z
N MET A 1 -10.43 -1.91 -0.01
CA MET A 1 -9.72 -2.89 -0.85
C MET A 1 -9.47 -4.22 -0.13
N HIS A 2 -8.92 -4.21 1.09
CA HIS A 2 -8.63 -5.45 1.84
C HIS A 2 -9.85 -6.37 2.06
N GLU A 3 -11.00 -5.84 2.48
CA GLU A 3 -12.22 -6.66 2.69
C GLU A 3 -12.75 -7.27 1.39
N ILE A 4 -12.69 -6.54 0.27
CA ILE A 4 -13.11 -7.05 -1.05
C ILE A 4 -12.19 -8.19 -1.49
N ALA A 5 -10.88 -8.02 -1.32
CA ALA A 5 -9.91 -9.08 -1.61
C ALA A 5 -10.15 -10.33 -0.75
N ARG A 6 -10.41 -10.15 0.55
CA ARG A 6 -10.75 -11.25 1.45
C ARG A 6 -12.01 -12.00 1.00
N HIS A 7 -13.08 -11.28 0.66
CA HIS A 7 -14.33 -11.88 0.18
C HIS A 7 -14.15 -12.67 -1.12
N VAL A 8 -13.34 -12.15 -2.07
CA VAL A 8 -13.04 -12.85 -3.32
C VAL A 8 -12.26 -14.14 -3.06
N ILE A 9 -11.24 -14.10 -2.19
CA ILE A 9 -10.44 -15.28 -1.84
C ILE A 9 -11.31 -16.36 -1.19
N HIS A 10 -12.10 -16.00 -0.17
CA HIS A 10 -12.96 -16.94 0.53
C HIS A 10 -14.05 -17.54 -0.38
N SER A 11 -14.63 -16.72 -1.28
CA SER A 11 -15.56 -17.22 -2.29
C SER A 11 -14.89 -18.21 -3.25
N SER A 12 -13.64 -17.94 -3.65
CA SER A 12 -12.85 -18.83 -4.51
C SER A 12 -12.62 -20.18 -3.85
N GLU A 13 -12.21 -20.15 -2.57
CA GLU A 13 -11.96 -21.33 -1.76
C GLU A 13 -13.23 -22.17 -1.56
N THR A 14 -14.36 -21.51 -1.27
CA THR A 14 -15.66 -22.17 -1.13
C THR A 14 -16.10 -22.85 -2.44
N ILE A 15 -15.89 -22.21 -3.59
CA ILE A 15 -16.21 -22.79 -4.90
C ILE A 15 -15.27 -23.97 -5.22
N ALA A 16 -13.99 -23.88 -4.87
CA ALA A 16 -13.04 -24.97 -5.05
C ALA A 16 -13.44 -26.20 -4.23
N MET A 17 -13.81 -26.03 -2.96
CA MET A 17 -14.32 -27.11 -2.11
C MET A 17 -15.65 -27.69 -2.65
N ALA A 18 -16.56 -26.85 -3.13
CA ALA A 18 -17.81 -27.30 -3.75
C ALA A 18 -17.56 -28.12 -5.03
N LEU A 19 -16.52 -27.78 -5.79
CA LEU A 19 -16.14 -28.52 -6.98
C LEU A 19 -15.53 -29.89 -6.65
N GLU A 20 -14.68 -29.96 -5.64
CA GLU A 20 -14.06 -31.20 -5.18
C GLU A 20 -15.13 -32.17 -4.66
N THR A 21 -16.02 -31.70 -3.78
CA THR A 21 -17.13 -32.49 -3.25
C THR A 21 -18.08 -33.00 -4.34
N LEU A 22 -18.45 -32.17 -5.32
CA LEU A 22 -19.30 -32.64 -6.43
C LEU A 22 -18.58 -33.59 -7.37
N THR A 23 -17.27 -33.46 -7.54
CA THR A 23 -16.48 -34.41 -8.32
C THR A 23 -16.44 -35.77 -7.63
N ASP A 24 -16.29 -35.78 -6.30
CA ASP A 24 -16.29 -36.99 -5.48
C ASP A 24 -17.67 -37.68 -5.48
N ILE A 25 -18.75 -36.91 -5.31
CA ILE A 25 -20.13 -37.43 -5.41
C ILE A 25 -20.39 -38.03 -6.79
N VAL A 26 -19.95 -37.40 -7.88
CA VAL A 26 -20.08 -37.96 -9.22
C VAL A 26 -19.27 -39.24 -9.38
N LEU A 27 -18.06 -39.28 -8.81
CA LEU A 27 -17.20 -40.46 -8.83
C LEU A 27 -17.85 -41.63 -8.09
N GLU A 28 -18.28 -41.45 -6.85
CA GLU A 28 -18.98 -42.47 -6.07
C GLU A 28 -20.27 -42.92 -6.76
N HIS A 29 -21.06 -41.99 -7.29
CA HIS A 29 -22.29 -42.29 -8.02
C HIS A 29 -22.00 -43.17 -9.26
N THR A 30 -20.92 -42.90 -10.00
CA THR A 30 -20.50 -43.74 -11.12
C THR A 30 -20.04 -45.13 -10.68
N LEU A 31 -19.26 -45.23 -9.60
CA LEU A 31 -18.81 -46.51 -9.03
C LEU A 31 -20.00 -47.35 -8.56
N PHE A 32 -20.97 -46.73 -7.88
CA PHE A 32 -22.20 -47.38 -7.44
C PHE A 32 -23.05 -47.85 -8.63
N THR A 33 -23.07 -47.09 -9.74
CA THR A 33 -23.75 -47.52 -10.98
C THR A 33 -23.14 -48.81 -11.52
N THR A 34 -21.81 -48.85 -11.61
CA THR A 34 -21.07 -49.97 -12.17
C THR A 34 -21.23 -51.23 -11.31
N GLN A 35 -21.33 -51.07 -9.99
CA GLN A 35 -21.52 -52.19 -9.06
C GLN A 35 -22.97 -52.72 -9.04
N THR A 36 -23.95 -51.92 -9.46
CA THR A 36 -25.39 -52.27 -9.42
C THR A 36 -25.93 -52.75 -10.79
N ASP A 37 -25.07 -53.21 -11.70
CA ASP A 37 -25.40 -53.59 -13.09
C ASP A 37 -26.37 -54.81 -13.23
N LEU A 38 -26.83 -55.36 -12.11
CA LEU A 38 -27.87 -56.39 -12.01
C LEU A 38 -29.31 -55.83 -11.85
N GLN A 39 -29.50 -54.51 -11.77
CA GLN A 39 -30.83 -53.89 -11.60
C GLN A 39 -31.60 -53.64 -12.92
N PRO A 40 -32.95 -53.57 -12.87
CA PRO A 40 -33.82 -53.43 -14.04
C PRO A 40 -33.66 -52.10 -14.79
N VAL A 41 -33.79 -52.13 -16.12
CA VAL A 41 -33.61 -51.02 -17.07
C VAL A 41 -34.21 -49.65 -16.65
N PRO A 42 -35.43 -49.52 -16.07
CA PRO A 42 -35.97 -48.22 -15.67
C PRO A 42 -35.14 -47.49 -14.61
N SER A 43 -34.45 -48.19 -13.69
CA SER A 43 -33.58 -47.52 -12.71
C SER A 43 -32.32 -46.96 -13.38
N ARG A 44 -31.85 -47.56 -14.47
CA ARG A 44 -30.67 -47.10 -15.24
C ARG A 44 -30.91 -45.75 -15.95
N LEU A 45 -32.12 -45.52 -16.47
CA LEU A 45 -32.48 -44.26 -17.14
C LEU A 45 -32.58 -43.10 -16.17
N ALA A 46 -33.22 -43.31 -15.01
CA ALA A 46 -33.27 -42.31 -13.93
C ALA A 46 -31.85 -41.94 -13.45
N PHE A 47 -30.98 -42.95 -13.32
CA PHE A 47 -29.59 -42.78 -12.91
C PHE A 47 -28.74 -42.00 -13.92
N ARG A 48 -28.99 -42.18 -15.23
CA ARG A 48 -28.32 -41.38 -16.27
C ARG A 48 -28.76 -39.92 -16.24
N HIS A 49 -30.03 -39.66 -15.97
CA HIS A 49 -30.56 -38.31 -15.86
C HIS A 49 -29.94 -37.54 -14.69
N THR A 50 -29.81 -38.17 -13.51
CA THR A 50 -29.16 -37.55 -12.34
C THR A 50 -27.68 -37.30 -12.59
N ASN A 51 -26.97 -38.24 -13.22
CA ASN A 51 -25.55 -38.08 -13.55
C ASN A 51 -25.31 -36.93 -14.54
N MET A 52 -26.20 -36.75 -15.53
CA MET A 52 -26.12 -35.62 -16.47
C MET A 52 -26.32 -34.28 -15.77
N ALA A 53 -27.25 -34.20 -14.81
CA ALA A 53 -27.45 -33.02 -13.98
C ALA A 53 -26.21 -32.70 -13.14
N PHE A 54 -25.63 -33.69 -12.45
CA PHE A 54 -24.42 -33.48 -11.65
C PHE A 54 -23.23 -33.02 -12.49
N ARG A 55 -23.02 -33.60 -13.67
CA ARG A 55 -21.97 -33.16 -14.60
C ARG A 55 -22.16 -31.71 -15.04
N SER A 56 -23.42 -31.27 -15.22
CA SER A 56 -23.70 -29.87 -15.53
C SER A 56 -23.30 -28.94 -14.37
N HIS A 57 -23.60 -29.32 -13.12
CA HIS A 57 -23.24 -28.54 -11.93
C HIS A 57 -21.73 -28.46 -11.73
N VAL A 58 -21.00 -29.56 -11.96
CA VAL A 58 -19.53 -29.59 -11.94
C VAL A 58 -18.96 -28.62 -12.97
N SER A 59 -19.51 -28.59 -14.19
CA SER A 59 -19.07 -27.68 -15.25
C SER A 59 -19.28 -26.21 -14.87
N VAL A 60 -20.43 -25.88 -14.29
CA VAL A 60 -20.74 -24.52 -13.81
C VAL A 60 -19.79 -24.10 -12.69
N LEU A 61 -19.56 -24.96 -11.70
CA LEU A 61 -18.61 -24.68 -10.62
C LEU A 61 -17.19 -24.51 -11.14
N LYS A 62 -16.79 -25.29 -12.15
CA LYS A 62 -15.48 -25.15 -12.78
C LYS A 62 -15.33 -23.80 -13.47
N CYS A 63 -16.37 -23.37 -14.18
CA CYS A 63 -16.41 -22.04 -14.79
C CYS A 63 -16.33 -20.93 -13.73
N LEU A 64 -17.11 -21.03 -12.65
CA LEU A 64 -17.08 -20.08 -11.54
C LEU A 64 -15.72 -20.02 -10.85
N ASN A 65 -15.06 -21.17 -10.64
CA ASN A 65 -13.73 -21.25 -10.06
C ASN A 65 -12.69 -20.53 -10.94
N LEU A 66 -12.70 -20.81 -12.25
CA LEU A 66 -11.81 -20.16 -13.20
C LEU A 66 -12.05 -18.65 -13.26
N ARG A 67 -13.31 -18.22 -13.24
CA ARG A 67 -13.69 -16.80 -13.19
C ARG A 67 -13.24 -16.13 -11.90
N SER A 68 -13.36 -16.83 -10.77
CA SER A 68 -12.90 -16.35 -9.46
C SER A 68 -11.39 -16.10 -9.46
N LYS A 69 -10.59 -17.05 -9.96
CA LYS A 69 -9.14 -16.90 -10.11
C LYS A 69 -8.76 -15.71 -11.00
N ALA A 70 -9.43 -15.56 -12.15
CA ALA A 70 -9.19 -14.42 -13.03
C ALA A 70 -9.54 -13.07 -12.37
N LEU A 71 -10.58 -13.03 -11.54
CA LEU A 71 -10.95 -11.81 -10.81
C LEU A 71 -9.94 -11.48 -9.70
N GLU A 72 -9.41 -12.50 -9.03
CA GLU A 72 -8.36 -12.35 -8.02
C GLU A 72 -7.06 -11.76 -8.63
N GLU A 73 -6.61 -12.31 -9.76
CA GLU A 73 -5.44 -11.81 -10.49
C GLU A 73 -5.64 -10.37 -10.95
N ARG A 74 -6.83 -10.06 -11.49
CA ARG A 74 -7.17 -8.70 -11.91
C ARG A 74 -7.18 -7.73 -10.73
N LEU A 75 -7.76 -8.12 -9.60
CA LEU A 75 -7.81 -7.29 -8.40
C LEU A 75 -6.39 -7.00 -7.87
N LYS A 76 -5.51 -8.01 -7.85
CA LYS A 76 -4.10 -7.85 -7.51
C LYS A 76 -3.39 -6.86 -8.44
N ASN A 77 -3.61 -6.99 -9.75
CA ASN A 77 -3.04 -6.08 -10.73
C ASN A 77 -3.54 -4.64 -10.54
N GLU A 78 -4.82 -4.45 -10.24
CA GLU A 78 -5.42 -3.14 -9.99
C GLU A 78 -4.88 -2.48 -8.70
N ILE A 79 -4.72 -3.26 -7.63
CA ILE A 79 -4.08 -2.79 -6.38
C ILE A 79 -2.64 -2.35 -6.66
N ASN A 80 -1.84 -3.17 -7.33
CA ASN A 80 -0.45 -2.83 -7.66
C ASN A 80 -0.35 -1.55 -8.51
N LEU A 81 -1.24 -1.40 -9.49
CA LEU A 81 -1.28 -0.22 -10.34
C LEU A 81 -1.68 1.03 -9.54
N HIS A 82 -2.63 0.90 -8.62
CA HIS A 82 -3.04 1.98 -7.72
C HIS A 82 -1.90 2.40 -6.78
N ASP A 83 -1.23 1.44 -6.16
CA ASP A 83 -0.11 1.69 -5.25
C ASP A 83 1.07 2.32 -5.98
N SER A 84 1.39 1.85 -7.19
CA SER A 84 2.40 2.48 -8.05
C SER A 84 2.05 3.94 -8.36
N ARG A 85 0.79 4.24 -8.68
CA ARG A 85 0.35 5.64 -8.87
C ARG A 85 0.49 6.50 -7.63
N ILE A 86 0.16 5.96 -6.45
CA ILE A 86 0.37 6.66 -5.18
C ILE A 86 1.88 6.88 -4.95
N ALA A 87 2.71 5.87 -5.15
CA ALA A 87 4.15 5.95 -4.99
C ALA A 87 4.76 7.01 -5.92
N VAL A 88 4.30 7.12 -7.17
CA VAL A 88 4.71 8.19 -8.10
C VAL A 88 4.34 9.56 -7.55
N ARG A 89 3.09 9.76 -7.10
CA ARG A 89 2.66 11.06 -6.53
C ARG A 89 3.44 11.42 -5.27
N ILE A 90 3.69 10.45 -4.40
CA ILE A 90 4.54 10.63 -3.21
C ILE A 90 5.96 10.97 -3.65
N GLY A 91 6.50 10.28 -4.67
CA GLY A 91 7.81 10.53 -5.23
C GLY A 91 7.95 11.94 -5.79
N GLU A 92 6.96 12.43 -6.55
CA GLU A 92 6.91 13.80 -7.06
C GLU A 92 6.86 14.83 -5.92
N ALA A 93 5.98 14.62 -4.93
CA ALA A 93 5.91 15.49 -3.76
C ALA A 93 7.22 15.50 -2.96
N THR A 94 7.86 14.34 -2.81
CA THR A 94 9.14 14.17 -2.12
C THR A 94 10.29 14.78 -2.93
N GLN A 95 10.22 14.77 -4.26
CA GLN A 95 11.21 15.41 -5.12
C GLN A 95 11.16 16.93 -4.97
N VAL A 96 9.96 17.52 -4.94
CA VAL A 96 9.75 18.95 -4.66
C VAL A 96 10.28 19.29 -3.26
N ASP A 97 9.95 18.48 -2.25
CA ASP A 97 10.45 18.64 -0.88
C ASP A 97 12.00 18.56 -0.81
N SER A 98 12.59 17.59 -1.53
CA SER A 98 14.05 17.43 -1.61
C SER A 98 14.74 18.62 -2.28
N ALA A 99 14.12 19.24 -3.29
CA ALA A 99 14.65 20.43 -3.94
C ALA A 99 14.63 21.65 -3.00
N ALA A 100 13.54 21.81 -2.23
CA ALA A 100 13.44 22.84 -1.19
C ALA A 100 14.48 22.60 -0.08
N MET A 101 14.61 21.36 0.41
CA MET A 101 15.58 20.98 1.44
C MET A 101 17.03 21.25 1.00
N LYS A 102 17.37 20.91 -0.25
CA LYS A 102 18.69 21.23 -0.83
C LYS A 102 18.94 22.73 -0.86
N THR A 103 17.96 23.53 -1.24
CA THR A 103 18.09 24.99 -1.28
C THR A 103 18.29 25.58 0.11
N ILE A 104 17.51 25.14 1.10
CA ILE A 104 17.65 25.58 2.50
C ILE A 104 19.03 25.20 3.05
N SER A 105 19.51 23.98 2.76
CA SER A 105 20.82 23.51 3.19
C SER A 105 21.97 24.33 2.58
N ILE A 106 21.94 24.59 1.26
CA ILE A 106 22.93 25.42 0.58
C ILE A 106 22.92 26.85 1.14
N LEU A 107 21.72 27.43 1.34
CA LEU A 107 21.59 28.76 1.93
C LEU A 107 22.13 28.80 3.37
N GLY A 108 21.83 27.77 4.16
CA GLY A 108 22.35 27.62 5.52
C GLY A 108 23.87 27.53 5.54
N LEU A 109 24.47 26.72 4.66
CA LEU A 109 25.91 26.62 4.50
C LEU A 109 26.55 27.95 4.07
N ALA A 110 25.94 28.66 3.13
CA ALA A 110 26.44 29.94 2.63
C ALA A 110 26.38 31.03 3.71
N LEU A 111 25.26 31.13 4.43
CA LEU A 111 25.11 32.07 5.55
C LEU A 111 26.07 31.76 6.69
N PHE A 112 26.24 30.48 7.03
CA PHE A 112 27.19 30.06 8.06
C PHE A 112 28.64 30.37 7.64
N SER A 113 29.02 30.04 6.40
CA SER A 113 30.37 30.28 5.89
C SER A 113 30.71 31.77 5.81
N THR A 114 29.81 32.60 5.25
CA THR A 114 30.09 34.03 5.02
C THR A 114 29.94 34.90 6.27
N SER A 115 29.07 34.53 7.22
CA SER A 115 28.80 35.35 8.41
C SER A 115 29.78 35.08 9.56
N PHE A 116 30.34 33.87 9.66
CA PHE A 116 31.22 33.49 10.79
C PHE A 116 32.71 33.59 10.49
N PHE A 117 33.14 33.54 9.23
CA PHE A 117 34.55 33.60 8.85
C PHE A 117 34.87 34.95 8.19
N ASN A 118 35.42 35.90 8.96
CA ASN A 118 36.03 37.12 8.40
C ASN A 118 37.53 36.89 8.24
N PHE A 119 38.02 36.77 7.01
CA PHE A 119 39.44 36.61 6.73
C PHE A 119 40.09 37.98 6.55
N SER A 120 40.73 38.51 7.59
CA SER A 120 41.51 39.75 7.47
C SER A 120 42.96 39.41 7.10
N PRO A 121 43.45 39.78 5.90
CA PRO A 121 44.82 39.49 5.50
C PRO A 121 45.82 40.27 6.37
N ALA A 122 46.93 39.63 6.72
CA ALA A 122 47.94 40.20 7.61
C ALA A 122 48.61 41.44 6.97
N THR A 123 48.48 42.59 7.62
CA THR A 123 49.37 43.74 7.39
C THR A 123 50.54 43.64 8.38
N SER A 124 51.71 44.11 7.95
CA SER A 124 53.09 43.85 8.39
C SER A 124 53.47 43.96 9.89
N THR A 125 52.54 44.03 10.84
CA THR A 125 52.85 44.18 12.28
C THR A 125 52.00 43.32 13.24
N THR A 126 51.10 42.45 12.77
CA THR A 126 50.30 41.57 13.67
C THR A 126 50.22 40.12 13.16
N PRO A 127 50.44 39.10 14.02
CA PRO A 127 50.39 37.69 13.62
C PRO A 127 48.97 37.25 13.23
N GLN A 128 48.87 36.31 12.28
CA GLN A 128 47.61 35.70 11.82
C GLN A 128 46.84 35.09 13.01
N ARG A 129 45.67 35.65 13.33
CA ARG A 129 44.69 35.03 14.22
C ARG A 129 43.43 34.68 13.44
N TRP A 130 43.00 33.42 13.57
CA TRP A 130 41.66 32.99 13.20
C TRP A 130 40.69 33.53 14.25
N ASP A 131 40.19 34.75 14.04
CA ASP A 131 39.25 35.36 14.96
C ASP A 131 37.83 34.96 14.56
N VAL A 132 37.23 34.03 15.32
CA VAL A 132 35.80 33.69 15.17
C VAL A 132 35.02 34.85 15.78
N SER A 133 34.18 35.51 14.98
CA SER A 133 33.46 36.71 15.42
C SER A 133 32.75 36.51 16.76
N GLU A 134 33.03 37.39 17.74
CA GLU A 134 32.41 37.40 19.09
C GLU A 134 30.87 37.48 19.09
N ARG A 135 30.26 37.70 17.93
CA ARG A 135 28.79 37.75 17.74
C ARG A 135 28.15 36.38 17.51
N PHE A 136 28.89 35.28 17.62
CA PHE A 136 28.37 33.91 17.47
C PHE A 136 27.15 33.61 18.36
N TRP A 137 27.12 34.16 19.57
CA TRP A 137 26.02 33.93 20.51
C TRP A 137 24.67 34.51 20.04
N VAL A 138 24.69 35.55 19.21
CA VAL A 138 23.48 36.19 18.66
C VAL A 138 22.72 35.22 17.75
N TYR A 139 23.42 34.32 17.06
CA TYR A 139 22.78 33.28 16.24
C TYR A 139 21.88 32.37 17.07
N TRP A 140 22.37 31.87 18.21
CA TRP A 140 21.59 30.98 19.07
C TRP A 140 20.41 31.67 19.73
N VAL A 141 20.57 32.95 20.12
CA VAL A 141 19.50 33.77 20.69
C VAL A 141 18.37 34.01 19.71
N VAL A 142 18.63 34.06 18.40
CA VAL A 142 17.60 34.27 17.36
C VAL A 142 17.07 32.94 16.81
N ALA A 143 17.95 31.97 16.56
CA ALA A 143 17.59 30.69 15.96
C ALA A 143 16.68 29.87 16.87
N VAL A 144 16.98 29.78 18.17
CA VAL A 144 16.21 28.94 19.10
C VAL A 144 14.75 29.42 19.24
N PRO A 145 14.45 30.70 19.52
CA PRO A 145 13.07 31.17 19.61
C PRO A 145 12.34 31.08 18.27
N LEU A 146 13.04 31.34 17.16
CA LEU A 146 12.46 31.22 15.83
C LEU A 146 12.01 29.78 15.57
N THR A 147 12.90 28.79 15.76
CA THR A 147 12.57 27.36 15.57
C THR A 147 11.45 26.91 16.51
N LEU A 148 11.48 27.33 17.77
CA LEU A 148 10.44 26.99 18.74
C LEU A 148 9.08 27.60 18.31
N GLY A 149 9.09 28.83 17.80
CA GLY A 149 7.93 29.52 17.26
C GLY A 149 7.35 28.82 16.03
N THR A 150 8.19 28.38 15.08
CA THR A 150 7.73 27.63 13.91
C THR A 150 7.11 26.29 14.31
N VAL A 151 7.75 25.55 15.22
CA VAL A 151 7.22 24.27 15.72
C VAL A 151 5.92 24.46 16.49
N ALA A 152 5.83 25.48 17.35
CA ALA A 152 4.62 25.78 18.11
C ALA A 152 3.45 26.16 17.19
N SER A 153 3.70 27.00 16.17
CA SER A 153 2.72 27.36 15.15
C SER A 153 2.23 26.15 14.37
N TRP A 154 3.16 25.28 13.94
CA TRP A 154 2.83 24.02 13.25
C TRP A 154 1.95 23.10 14.10
N VAL A 155 2.32 22.88 15.37
CA VAL A 155 1.55 22.03 16.29
C VAL A 155 0.17 22.63 16.57
N ALA A 156 0.07 23.95 16.73
CA ALA A 156 -1.20 24.64 16.91
C ALA A 156 -2.10 24.46 15.67
N TRP A 157 -1.56 24.65 14.47
CA TRP A 157 -2.26 24.43 13.20
C TRP A 157 -2.78 23.00 13.11
N GLN A 158 -1.93 21.99 13.33
CA GLN A 158 -2.33 20.59 13.25
C GLN A 158 -3.44 20.25 14.24
N ARG A 159 -3.37 20.81 15.47
CA ARG A 159 -4.41 20.61 16.48
C ARG A 159 -5.74 21.29 16.13
N VAL A 160 -5.71 22.44 15.45
CA VAL A 160 -6.93 23.12 14.98
C VAL A 160 -7.56 22.34 13.83
N TYR A 161 -6.78 21.95 12.81
CA TYR A 161 -7.28 21.13 11.71
C TYR A 161 -7.82 19.77 12.16
N ALA A 162 -7.16 19.12 13.13
CA ALA A 162 -7.63 17.87 13.70
C ALA A 162 -8.93 18.03 14.50
N ARG A 163 -9.17 19.19 15.11
CA ARG A 163 -10.43 19.51 15.81
C ARG A 163 -11.58 19.74 14.84
N ASP A 164 -11.33 20.42 13.72
CA ASP A 164 -12.36 20.71 12.72
C ASP A 164 -12.82 19.45 11.96
N ALA A 165 -11.92 18.46 11.80
CA ALA A 165 -12.26 17.17 11.21
C ALA A 165 -13.13 16.27 12.14
N GLY A 166 -13.04 16.45 13.46
CA GLY A 166 -13.82 15.69 14.44
C GLY A 166 -15.20 16.27 14.76
N GLY A 167 -15.50 17.50 14.33
CA GLY A 167 -16.76 18.20 14.61
C GLY A 167 -17.87 18.05 13.57
N ARG A 168 -17.64 17.26 12.49
CA ARG A 168 -18.64 16.93 11.46
C ARG A 168 -18.90 15.42 11.36
N GLY A 169 -18.84 14.72 12.49
CA GLY A 169 -19.25 13.31 12.62
C GLY A 169 -20.58 13.21 13.35
#